data_AF-A0A437S464-F1
#
_entry.id   AF-A0A437S464-F1
#
_cell.length_a   1.000
_cell.length_b   1.000
_cell.length_c   1.000
_cell.angle_alpha   90.00
_cell.angle_beta   90.00
_cell.angle_gamma   90.00
#
_symmetry.space_group_name_H-M   'P 1'
#
loop_
_entity.id
_entity.type
_entity.pdbx_description
1 polymer ?
#
loop_
_entity_poly.entity_id
_entity_poly.type
_entity_poly.pdbx_seq_one_letter_code
_entity_poly.pdbx_strand_id
1 'polypeptide(L)'
;MLNAIRKVTDDLYFVGANDHRLELFENIHPIPQGVSYNSYLMMDEKTALFDTVDWSVTRTLLENILEVLDGRDLDYLIINHMEPDHCGSIEEILIRYPEVTVVATEKAFDYMRQLRIRSIDNHKTMIVKEGDSLSLGKHNIVFVEAPMVHWPEAMVSFDTTDGILFSADAFGSFIALDGVLFADEVDFDRDWIDEARRYYTNIVGKYGPFVQALLKKAATIDIKIICPLHGPVWRENLGYILEKYDKWSKYEPEEKGVLIPYASMYGNTEQVAQVIASKLYEKGVRNVAVYDVSNTDTSYLISEAFRLSHMILCSVTYNLNIYPKMEYFLREMKLLNLQNRTVAIVENGSWAPQSGDLMEKFLDDEMRMVDVLNERVTLNSALSEGNLTDIDSLVEAVVDSINND
;
A
#
# COMPACT_ATOMS: atom_id res chain seq x y z
N MET A 1 18.79 28.93 -1.90
CA MET A 1 19.14 27.61 -2.44
C MET A 1 19.27 26.64 -1.28
N LEU A 2 18.16 25.99 -0.92
CA LEU A 2 18.02 25.11 0.25
C LEU A 2 17.09 23.91 -0.03
N ASN A 3 16.81 23.61 -1.29
CA ASN A 3 15.67 22.79 -1.69
C ASN A 3 16.08 21.43 -2.28
N ALA A 4 15.35 20.37 -1.93
CA ALA A 4 15.57 19.00 -2.36
C ALA A 4 14.99 18.74 -3.77
N ILE A 5 15.36 19.58 -4.74
CA ILE A 5 14.94 19.45 -6.14
C ILE A 5 15.88 18.47 -6.84
N ARG A 6 15.32 17.54 -7.61
CA ARG A 6 16.10 16.61 -8.43
C ARG A 6 15.43 16.43 -9.79
N LYS A 7 16.25 16.32 -10.84
CA LYS A 7 15.77 16.01 -12.19
C LYS A 7 15.37 14.53 -12.28
N VAL A 8 14.19 14.27 -12.83
CA VAL A 8 13.76 12.94 -13.27
C VAL A 8 14.20 12.72 -14.72
N THR A 9 13.93 13.70 -15.59
CA THR A 9 14.47 13.81 -16.96
C THR A 9 15.02 15.23 -17.17
N ASP A 10 15.41 15.59 -18.39
CA ASP A 10 15.90 16.94 -18.67
C ASP A 10 14.84 18.02 -18.44
N ASP A 11 13.58 17.67 -18.73
CA ASP A 11 12.41 18.56 -18.72
C ASP A 11 11.48 18.30 -17.52
N LEU A 12 11.68 17.21 -16.76
CA LEU A 12 10.85 16.85 -15.59
C LEU A 12 11.63 16.91 -14.28
N TYR A 13 11.07 17.63 -13.30
CA TYR A 13 11.68 17.84 -11.98
C TYR A 13 10.80 17.26 -10.88
N PHE A 14 11.42 16.58 -9.92
CA PHE A 14 10.82 16.31 -8.63
C PHE A 14 10.79 17.59 -7.80
N VAL A 15 9.60 17.99 -7.35
CA VAL A 15 9.35 19.17 -6.51
C VAL A 15 8.60 18.82 -5.22
N GLY A 16 8.43 17.52 -4.93
CA GLY A 16 7.85 17.02 -3.69
C GLY A 16 8.71 17.21 -2.45
N ALA A 17 8.35 16.54 -1.36
CA ALA A 17 9.03 16.68 -0.07
C ALA A 17 8.84 15.45 0.84
N ASN A 18 9.75 15.32 1.82
CA ASN A 18 9.65 14.31 2.87
C ASN A 18 8.95 14.88 4.11
N ASP A 19 8.19 14.04 4.80
CA ASP A 19 7.62 14.32 6.11
C ASP A 19 8.03 13.25 7.13
N HIS A 20 8.77 13.70 8.14
CA HIS A 20 9.15 12.93 9.33
C HIS A 20 8.43 13.41 10.60
N ARG A 21 7.58 14.43 10.47
CA ARG A 21 6.84 15.04 11.59
C ARG A 21 5.59 14.22 11.93
N LEU A 22 4.96 13.61 10.93
CA LEU A 22 3.81 12.74 11.13
C LEU A 22 4.25 11.36 11.64
N GLU A 23 3.60 10.90 12.70
CA GLU A 23 3.82 9.56 13.27
C GLU A 23 3.01 8.49 12.51
N LEU A 24 1.85 8.90 11.98
CA LEU A 24 0.86 8.03 11.36
C LEU A 24 0.46 8.58 9.99
N PHE A 25 0.55 7.77 8.95
CA PHE A 25 -0.08 7.99 7.64
C PHE A 25 -1.59 7.76 7.76
N GLU A 26 -2.39 8.63 7.14
CA GLU A 26 -3.87 8.68 7.30
C GLU A 26 -4.36 8.69 8.76
N ASN A 27 -3.47 9.05 9.70
CA ASN A 27 -3.71 8.96 11.13
C ASN A 27 -4.06 7.53 11.63
N ILE A 28 -3.62 6.48 10.91
CA ILE A 28 -3.85 5.08 11.27
C ILE A 28 -2.63 4.16 11.07
N HIS A 29 -1.78 4.39 10.06
CA HIS A 29 -0.65 3.52 9.75
C HIS A 29 0.67 4.12 10.27
N PRO A 30 1.40 3.47 11.19
CA PRO A 30 2.64 4.02 11.71
C PRO A 30 3.72 4.14 10.62
N ILE A 31 4.43 5.27 10.58
CA ILE A 31 5.47 5.59 9.58
C ILE A 31 6.77 6.03 10.26
N PRO A 32 7.48 5.13 10.96
CA PRO A 32 8.67 5.50 11.74
C PRO A 32 9.85 6.00 10.89
N GLN A 33 9.85 5.71 9.58
CA GLN A 33 10.84 6.18 8.61
C GLN A 33 10.33 7.39 7.80
N GLY A 34 9.23 8.00 8.23
CA GLY A 34 8.55 9.07 7.51
C GLY A 34 7.89 8.59 6.22
N VAL A 35 7.41 9.56 5.43
CA VAL A 35 6.83 9.33 4.11
C VAL A 35 7.26 10.45 3.16
N SER A 36 7.27 10.18 1.86
CA SER A 36 7.49 11.19 0.82
C SER A 36 6.17 11.55 0.17
N TYR A 37 5.93 12.83 -0.08
CA TYR A 37 4.83 13.33 -0.89
C TYR A 37 5.44 13.86 -2.19
N ASN A 38 5.30 13.08 -3.25
CA ASN A 38 5.91 13.35 -4.53
C ASN A 38 4.99 14.23 -5.37
N SER A 39 5.57 15.25 -5.98
CA SER A 39 4.93 16.08 -7.00
C SER A 39 5.98 16.41 -8.04
N TYR A 40 5.55 16.54 -9.30
CA TYR A 40 6.45 16.66 -10.43
C TYR A 40 6.11 17.91 -11.25
N LEU A 41 7.13 18.66 -11.66
CA LEU A 41 6.98 19.86 -12.46
C LEU A 41 7.67 19.66 -13.81
N MET A 42 6.87 19.68 -14.87
CA MET A 42 7.34 19.59 -16.25
C MET A 42 7.56 20.97 -16.85
N MET A 43 8.73 21.14 -17.46
CA MET A 43 9.24 22.37 -18.04
C MET A 43 9.32 22.23 -19.56
N ASP A 44 8.25 22.61 -20.25
CA ASP A 44 8.17 22.60 -21.72
C ASP A 44 7.87 24.01 -22.25
N GLU A 45 7.31 24.19 -23.45
CA GLU A 45 6.72 25.47 -23.89
C GLU A 45 5.63 25.93 -22.91
N LYS A 46 4.86 24.98 -22.38
CA LYS A 46 3.89 25.12 -21.29
C LYS A 46 4.34 24.33 -20.07
N THR A 47 4.25 24.93 -18.90
CA THR A 47 4.63 24.26 -17.64
C THR A 47 3.45 23.50 -17.04
N ALA A 48 3.71 22.34 -16.43
CA ALA A 48 2.66 21.54 -15.80
C ALA A 48 3.13 20.95 -14.47
N LEU A 49 2.34 21.18 -13.41
CA LEU A 49 2.50 20.52 -12.12
C LEU A 49 1.58 19.30 -12.05
N PHE A 50 2.11 18.15 -11.67
CA PHE A 50 1.37 16.91 -11.46
C PHE A 50 1.15 16.69 -9.96
N ASP A 51 -0.12 16.74 -9.57
CA ASP A 51 -0.63 16.70 -8.20
C ASP A 51 0.06 17.73 -7.29
N THR A 52 -0.36 17.78 -6.03
CA THR A 52 0.32 18.60 -5.03
C THR A 52 0.85 17.70 -3.91
N VAL A 53 0.83 18.17 -2.68
CA VAL A 53 1.34 17.44 -1.51
C VAL A 53 0.47 17.73 -0.29
N ASP A 54 0.68 16.95 0.76
CA ASP A 54 0.07 17.16 2.07
C ASP A 54 0.36 18.55 2.59
N TRP A 55 -0.58 19.07 3.38
CA TRP A 55 -0.46 20.38 4.01
C TRP A 55 0.84 20.53 4.82
N SER A 56 1.34 19.44 5.41
CA SER A 56 2.54 19.41 6.24
C SER A 56 3.80 19.87 5.53
N VAL A 57 3.87 19.68 4.21
CA VAL A 57 5.05 19.98 3.38
C VAL A 57 4.77 20.98 2.26
N THR A 58 3.60 21.63 2.27
CA THR A 58 3.21 22.66 1.28
C THR A 58 4.26 23.74 1.11
N ARG A 59 4.88 24.20 2.21
CA ARG A 59 5.92 25.23 2.13
C ARG A 59 7.09 24.79 1.24
N THR A 60 7.56 23.57 1.42
CA THR A 60 8.67 23.00 0.64
C THR A 60 8.28 22.87 -0.83
N LEU A 61 7.08 22.36 -1.12
CA LEU A 61 6.56 22.30 -2.50
C LEU A 61 6.57 23.68 -3.17
N LEU A 62 6.04 24.71 -2.49
CA LEU A 62 5.96 26.05 -3.04
C LEU A 62 7.35 26.67 -3.30
N GLU A 63 8.29 26.46 -2.39
CA GLU A 63 9.68 26.90 -2.55
C GLU A 63 10.37 26.16 -3.71
N ASN A 64 10.12 24.86 -3.88
CA ASN A 64 10.63 24.05 -4.99
C ASN A 64 10.07 24.50 -6.35
N ILE A 65 8.76 24.69 -6.45
CA ILE A 65 8.10 25.16 -7.68
C ILE A 65 8.65 26.52 -8.09
N LEU A 66 8.77 27.46 -7.14
CA LEU A 66 9.28 28.80 -7.43
C LEU A 66 10.70 28.76 -8.01
N GLU A 67 11.55 27.88 -7.46
CA GLU A 67 12.93 27.71 -7.91
C GLU A 67 13.02 27.06 -9.30
N VAL A 68 12.23 26.01 -9.57
CA VAL A 68 12.24 25.32 -10.87
C VAL A 68 11.61 26.16 -11.98
N LEU A 69 10.53 26.89 -11.69
CA LEU A 69 9.89 27.77 -12.68
C LEU A 69 10.81 28.92 -13.11
N ASP A 70 11.73 29.37 -12.25
CA ASP A 70 12.69 30.45 -12.53
C ASP A 70 12.02 31.69 -13.16
N GLY A 71 10.88 32.11 -12.59
CA GLY A 71 10.11 33.26 -13.04
C GLY A 71 9.15 33.00 -14.22
N ARG A 72 9.05 31.77 -14.71
CA ARG A 72 7.99 31.36 -15.66
C ARG A 72 6.65 31.19 -14.94
N ASP A 73 5.56 31.35 -15.68
CA ASP A 73 4.21 31.05 -15.19
C ASP A 73 4.00 29.53 -15.05
N LEU A 74 3.04 29.14 -14.20
CA LEU A 74 2.49 27.78 -14.14
C LEU A 74 1.26 27.70 -15.04
N ASP A 75 1.35 27.02 -16.18
CA ASP A 75 0.24 26.95 -17.15
C ASP A 75 -0.83 25.94 -16.73
N TYR A 76 -0.41 24.75 -16.24
CA TYR A 76 -1.32 23.66 -15.89
C TYR A 76 -1.07 23.07 -14.50
N LEU A 77 -2.16 22.74 -13.81
CA LEU A 77 -2.18 21.89 -12.62
C LEU A 77 -2.98 20.63 -12.94
N ILE A 78 -2.30 19.52 -13.14
CA ILE A 78 -2.90 18.23 -13.47
C ILE A 78 -3.12 17.44 -12.19
N ILE A 79 -4.35 17.06 -11.89
CA ILE A 79 -4.72 16.35 -10.66
C ILE A 79 -5.15 14.93 -10.99
N ASN A 80 -4.28 13.97 -10.69
CA ASN A 80 -4.55 12.55 -10.87
C ASN A 80 -5.38 11.96 -9.73
N HIS A 81 -5.25 12.50 -8.52
CA HIS A 81 -5.82 11.91 -7.31
C HIS A 81 -6.22 12.98 -6.27
N MET A 82 -7.38 12.82 -5.61
CA MET A 82 -7.96 13.83 -4.70
C MET A 82 -7.85 13.48 -3.22
N GLU A 83 -7.08 12.46 -2.86
CA GLU A 83 -6.81 12.22 -1.44
C GLU A 83 -6.04 13.41 -0.82
N PRO A 84 -6.39 13.83 0.42
CA PRO A 84 -5.89 15.09 0.98
C PRO A 84 -4.37 15.21 1.10
N ASP A 85 -3.64 14.11 1.16
CA ASP A 85 -2.18 14.10 1.24
C ASP A 85 -1.49 14.33 -0.12
N HIS A 86 -2.28 14.39 -1.19
CA HIS A 86 -1.85 14.78 -2.54
C HIS A 86 -2.51 16.06 -3.03
N CYS A 87 -3.72 16.36 -2.54
CA CYS A 87 -4.49 17.51 -2.97
C CYS A 87 -4.51 18.66 -1.94
N GLY A 88 -3.89 18.47 -0.78
CA GLY A 88 -3.97 19.39 0.38
C GLY A 88 -3.42 20.78 0.10
N SER A 89 -2.55 20.92 -0.90
CA SER A 89 -1.90 22.18 -1.27
C SER A 89 -2.51 22.88 -2.48
N ILE A 90 -3.58 22.34 -3.09
CA ILE A 90 -4.18 22.91 -4.31
C ILE A 90 -4.58 24.39 -4.12
N GLU A 91 -5.24 24.73 -3.02
CA GLU A 91 -5.68 26.12 -2.77
C GLU A 91 -4.50 27.10 -2.76
N GLU A 92 -3.35 26.70 -2.20
CA GLU A 92 -2.16 27.54 -2.15
C GLU A 92 -1.51 27.73 -3.53
N ILE A 93 -1.61 26.73 -4.41
CA ILE A 93 -1.21 26.84 -5.82
C ILE A 93 -2.12 27.82 -6.56
N LEU A 94 -3.44 27.67 -6.44
CA LEU A 94 -4.43 28.54 -7.08
C LEU A 94 -4.27 30.01 -6.67
N ILE A 95 -4.00 30.28 -5.39
CA ILE A 95 -3.76 31.65 -4.89
C ILE A 95 -2.51 32.29 -5.52
N ARG A 96 -1.46 31.51 -5.78
CA ARG A 96 -0.17 32.02 -6.29
C ARG A 96 -0.10 32.09 -7.80
N TYR A 97 -0.80 31.21 -8.49
CA TYR A 97 -0.83 31.10 -9.94
C TYR A 97 -2.27 31.29 -10.46
N PRO A 98 -2.83 32.51 -10.38
CA PRO A 98 -4.25 32.75 -10.66
C PRO A 98 -4.67 32.46 -12.10
N GLU A 99 -3.72 32.37 -13.04
CA GLU A 99 -3.98 32.05 -14.45
C GLU A 99 -3.86 30.56 -14.78
N VAL A 100 -3.49 29.71 -13.80
CA VAL A 100 -3.31 28.27 -14.00
C VAL A 100 -4.61 27.62 -14.44
N THR A 101 -4.52 26.68 -15.38
CA THR A 101 -5.64 25.82 -15.77
C THR A 101 -5.57 24.51 -15.00
N VAL A 102 -6.62 24.19 -14.24
CA VAL A 102 -6.73 22.92 -13.52
C VAL A 102 -7.27 21.85 -14.46
N VAL A 103 -6.58 20.72 -14.56
CA VAL A 103 -6.89 19.59 -15.44
C VAL A 103 -7.19 18.37 -14.57
N ALA A 104 -8.41 17.85 -14.64
CA ALA A 104 -8.81 16.72 -13.81
C ALA A 104 -10.04 15.99 -14.39
N THR A 105 -10.42 14.85 -13.81
CA THR A 105 -11.69 14.20 -14.13
C THR A 105 -12.88 15.02 -13.60
N GLU A 106 -14.08 14.83 -14.16
CA GLU A 106 -15.30 15.49 -13.67
C GLU A 106 -15.53 15.24 -12.18
N LYS A 107 -15.28 13.99 -11.75
CA LYS A 107 -15.45 13.57 -10.37
C LYS A 107 -14.42 14.19 -9.43
N ALA A 108 -13.19 14.39 -9.89
CA ALA A 108 -12.17 15.10 -9.11
C ALA A 108 -12.60 16.56 -8.84
N PHE A 109 -13.20 17.26 -9.81
CA PHE A 109 -13.74 18.61 -9.58
C PHE A 109 -14.88 18.61 -8.55
N ASP A 110 -15.75 17.61 -8.57
CA ASP A 110 -16.77 17.47 -7.53
C ASP A 110 -16.15 17.31 -6.14
N TYR A 111 -15.07 16.53 -6.03
CA TYR A 111 -14.35 16.33 -4.78
C TYR A 111 -13.60 17.58 -4.32
N MET A 112 -13.00 18.35 -5.24
CA MET A 112 -12.40 19.65 -4.92
C MET A 112 -13.41 20.59 -4.24
N ARG A 113 -14.66 20.63 -4.75
CA ARG A 113 -15.74 21.41 -4.14
C ARG A 113 -16.16 20.86 -2.78
N GLN A 114 -16.24 19.54 -2.63
CA GLN A 114 -16.58 18.89 -1.35
C GLN A 114 -15.51 19.15 -0.28
N LEU A 115 -14.23 19.10 -0.66
CA LEU A 115 -13.08 19.42 0.18
C LEU A 115 -12.90 20.93 0.40
N ARG A 116 -13.75 21.77 -0.20
CA ARG A 116 -13.80 23.22 -0.04
C ARG A 116 -12.51 23.93 -0.49
N ILE A 117 -11.93 23.47 -1.59
CA ILE A 117 -10.95 24.26 -2.34
C ILE A 117 -11.73 25.44 -2.91
N ARG A 118 -11.63 26.59 -2.25
CA ARG A 118 -12.56 27.73 -2.40
C ARG A 118 -12.37 28.43 -3.72
N SER A 119 -11.14 28.41 -4.22
CA SER A 119 -10.78 29.18 -5.41
C SER A 119 -11.05 28.42 -6.72
N ILE A 120 -11.45 27.14 -6.67
CA ILE A 120 -11.53 26.29 -7.88
C ILE A 120 -12.49 26.85 -8.94
N ASP A 121 -13.67 27.34 -8.54
CA ASP A 121 -14.68 27.86 -9.47
C ASP A 121 -14.30 29.25 -10.05
N ASN A 122 -13.21 29.87 -9.57
CA ASN A 122 -12.66 31.12 -10.10
C ASN A 122 -11.54 30.89 -11.14
N HIS A 123 -11.13 29.64 -11.38
CA HIS A 123 -10.03 29.30 -12.27
C HIS A 123 -10.53 28.67 -13.57
N LYS A 124 -9.65 28.65 -14.59
CA LYS A 124 -9.89 27.87 -15.79
C LYS A 124 -9.83 26.38 -15.43
N THR A 125 -10.83 25.62 -15.87
CA THR A 125 -10.90 24.18 -15.65
C THR A 125 -10.94 23.45 -16.98
N MET A 126 -10.30 22.28 -17.03
CA MET A 126 -10.30 21.36 -18.15
C MET A 126 -10.70 19.97 -17.62
N ILE A 127 -11.90 19.53 -17.99
CA ILE A 127 -12.36 18.18 -17.69
C ILE A 127 -11.80 17.24 -18.73
N VAL A 128 -11.09 16.21 -18.28
CA VAL A 128 -10.52 15.16 -19.14
C VAL A 128 -11.21 13.82 -18.89
N LYS A 129 -11.22 12.99 -19.93
CA LYS A 129 -11.74 11.62 -19.94
C LYS A 129 -10.69 10.66 -20.47
N GLU A 130 -10.94 9.37 -20.34
CA GLU A 130 -10.05 8.34 -20.88
C GLU A 130 -9.72 8.57 -22.36
N GLY A 131 -8.42 8.67 -22.66
CA GLY A 131 -7.88 8.87 -24.01
C GLY A 131 -7.77 10.32 -24.45
N ASP A 132 -8.27 11.28 -23.68
CA ASP A 132 -8.01 12.70 -23.93
C ASP A 132 -6.50 12.99 -23.79
N SER A 133 -6.05 14.07 -24.43
CA SER A 133 -4.64 14.48 -24.39
C SER A 133 -4.44 15.98 -24.29
N LEU A 134 -3.30 16.37 -23.74
CA LEU A 134 -2.86 17.74 -23.56
C LEU A 134 -1.41 17.86 -24.06
N SER A 135 -1.19 18.68 -25.08
CA SER A 135 0.16 19.05 -25.53
C SER A 135 0.69 20.22 -24.70
N LEU A 136 1.91 20.07 -24.20
CA LEU A 136 2.65 21.11 -23.49
C LEU A 136 3.69 21.82 -24.39
N GLY A 137 3.77 21.45 -25.67
CA GLY A 137 4.85 21.80 -26.58
C GLY A 137 5.48 20.54 -27.16
N LYS A 138 6.67 20.18 -26.68
CA LYS A 138 7.36 18.92 -26.99
C LYS A 138 6.60 17.70 -26.43
N HIS A 139 6.12 17.81 -25.19
CA HIS A 139 5.48 16.76 -24.42
C HIS A 139 3.98 16.67 -24.72
N ASN A 140 3.46 15.44 -24.69
CA ASN A 140 2.04 15.17 -24.91
C ASN A 140 1.55 14.17 -23.85
N ILE A 141 0.69 14.68 -22.98
CA ILE A 141 0.13 13.97 -21.83
C ILE A 141 -1.19 13.34 -22.24
N VAL A 142 -1.32 12.03 -22.08
CA VAL A 142 -2.56 11.27 -22.29
C VAL A 142 -3.14 10.86 -20.94
N PHE A 143 -4.44 11.01 -20.77
CA PHE A 143 -5.13 10.69 -19.52
C PHE A 143 -5.81 9.32 -19.60
N VAL A 144 -5.63 8.50 -18.57
CA VAL A 144 -6.23 7.16 -18.49
C VAL A 144 -6.97 7.05 -17.15
N GLU A 145 -8.27 6.76 -17.22
CA GLU A 145 -9.07 6.59 -16.00
C GLU A 145 -8.66 5.32 -15.25
N ALA A 146 -8.49 5.45 -13.93
CA ALA A 146 -8.11 4.39 -12.99
C ALA A 146 -9.11 4.29 -11.82
N PRO A 147 -10.43 4.21 -12.08
CA PRO A 147 -11.43 4.30 -11.03
C PRO A 147 -11.30 3.13 -10.05
N MET A 148 -11.40 3.45 -8.75
CA MET A 148 -11.28 2.50 -7.64
C MET A 148 -9.90 1.86 -7.49
N VAL A 149 -8.87 2.33 -8.21
CA VAL A 149 -7.49 2.09 -7.79
C VAL A 149 -7.23 3.08 -6.65
N HIS A 150 -7.61 2.65 -5.44
CA HIS A 150 -7.74 3.46 -4.22
C HIS A 150 -9.02 4.34 -4.18
N TRP A 151 -9.13 5.40 -4.97
CA TRP A 151 -10.32 6.28 -4.97
C TRP A 151 -11.12 6.27 -6.29
N PRO A 152 -12.42 6.63 -6.27
CA PRO A 152 -13.28 6.52 -7.45
C PRO A 152 -12.98 7.47 -8.62
N GLU A 153 -12.31 8.59 -8.37
CA GLU A 153 -11.96 9.65 -9.32
C GLU A 153 -10.57 9.52 -9.93
N ALA A 154 -9.76 8.62 -9.36
CA ALA A 154 -8.36 8.47 -9.71
C ALA A 154 -8.17 8.27 -11.22
N MET A 155 -7.16 8.94 -11.75
CA MET A 155 -6.64 8.73 -13.10
C MET A 155 -5.12 8.62 -13.06
N VAL A 156 -4.53 8.15 -14.14
CA VAL A 156 -3.09 8.23 -14.37
C VAL A 156 -2.83 9.07 -15.61
N SER A 157 -1.69 9.76 -15.62
CA SER A 157 -1.25 10.58 -16.75
C SER A 157 -0.02 9.95 -17.39
N PHE A 158 0.02 9.88 -18.71
CA PHE A 158 1.13 9.30 -19.46
C PHE A 158 1.73 10.30 -20.44
N ASP A 159 3.00 10.66 -20.26
CA ASP A 159 3.75 11.38 -21.27
C ASP A 159 4.22 10.43 -22.37
N THR A 160 3.62 10.58 -23.54
CA THR A 160 3.93 9.80 -24.75
C THR A 160 5.31 10.08 -25.34
N THR A 161 5.98 11.14 -24.89
CA THR A 161 7.27 11.60 -25.44
C THR A 161 8.44 10.84 -24.82
N ASP A 162 8.54 10.90 -23.49
CA ASP A 162 9.61 10.25 -22.75
C ASP A 162 9.18 8.87 -22.19
N GLY A 163 7.90 8.52 -22.27
CA GLY A 163 7.36 7.25 -21.75
C GLY A 163 7.19 7.28 -20.24
N ILE A 164 6.72 8.40 -19.68
CA ILE A 164 6.60 8.62 -18.23
C ILE A 164 5.16 8.39 -17.79
N LEU A 165 4.95 7.48 -16.84
CA LEU A 165 3.67 7.26 -16.17
C LEU A 165 3.67 7.98 -14.83
N PHE A 166 2.78 8.95 -14.66
CA PHE A 166 2.40 9.51 -13.36
C PHE A 166 1.30 8.64 -12.78
N SER A 167 1.64 7.80 -11.81
CA SER A 167 0.85 6.61 -11.44
C SER A 167 -0.12 6.82 -10.28
N ALA A 168 -0.31 8.05 -9.82
CA ALA A 168 -1.00 8.34 -8.56
C ALA A 168 -0.38 7.52 -7.41
N ASP A 169 -1.21 6.89 -6.58
CA ASP A 169 -0.78 6.03 -5.46
C ASP A 169 -0.12 4.73 -5.89
N ALA A 170 -0.37 4.28 -7.12
CA ALA A 170 0.24 3.05 -7.58
C ALA A 170 1.77 3.20 -7.59
N PHE A 171 2.44 2.14 -7.16
CA PHE A 171 3.88 2.00 -7.00
C PHE A 171 4.51 2.79 -5.83
N GLY A 172 3.69 3.19 -4.84
CA GLY A 172 4.13 3.86 -3.61
C GLY A 172 4.75 2.97 -2.53
N SER A 173 5.31 3.61 -1.50
CA SER A 173 5.91 2.96 -0.31
C SER A 173 5.90 3.88 0.92
N PHE A 174 5.80 3.31 2.13
CA PHE A 174 5.86 4.05 3.40
C PHE A 174 7.30 4.34 3.89
N ILE A 175 8.05 5.13 3.13
CA ILE A 175 9.39 5.59 3.52
C ILE A 175 9.62 7.01 2.96
N ALA A 176 10.23 7.88 3.75
CA ALA A 176 10.73 9.17 3.26
C ALA A 176 11.97 8.96 2.37
N LEU A 177 12.06 9.72 1.28
CA LEU A 177 13.12 9.53 0.30
C LEU A 177 14.53 9.90 0.81
N ASP A 178 14.63 10.88 1.70
CA ASP A 178 15.88 11.38 2.31
C ASP A 178 17.09 11.50 1.37
N GLY A 179 16.85 12.03 0.17
CA GLY A 179 17.87 12.27 -0.86
C GLY A 179 17.92 11.21 -1.96
N VAL A 180 17.38 10.00 -1.71
CA VAL A 180 17.03 9.03 -2.74
C VAL A 180 15.97 9.66 -3.65
N LEU A 181 16.00 9.37 -4.94
CA LEU A 181 14.85 9.66 -5.81
C LEU A 181 14.49 8.42 -6.62
N PHE A 182 15.48 7.63 -7.04
CA PHE A 182 15.24 6.51 -7.92
C PHE A 182 15.42 5.17 -7.21
N ALA A 183 14.60 4.19 -7.60
CA ALA A 183 14.64 2.85 -7.02
C ALA A 183 16.00 2.15 -7.25
N ASP A 184 16.73 2.50 -8.32
CA ASP A 184 18.08 1.98 -8.62
C ASP A 184 19.20 2.59 -7.77
N GLU A 185 18.92 3.60 -6.94
CA GLU A 185 19.90 4.20 -6.03
C GLU A 185 20.01 3.47 -4.69
N VAL A 186 19.14 2.48 -4.45
CA VAL A 186 19.02 1.73 -3.20
C VAL A 186 18.97 0.23 -3.45
N ASP A 187 19.20 -0.54 -2.40
CA ASP A 187 18.87 -1.97 -2.41
C ASP A 187 17.38 -2.12 -2.12
N PHE A 188 16.53 -1.99 -3.16
CA PHE A 188 15.08 -1.95 -2.99
C PHE A 188 14.53 -3.22 -2.34
N ASP A 189 15.04 -4.39 -2.72
CA ASP A 189 14.60 -5.68 -2.20
C ASP A 189 14.98 -5.85 -0.72
N ARG A 190 16.10 -5.30 -0.27
CA ARG A 190 16.48 -5.33 1.15
C ARG A 190 15.78 -4.26 1.98
N ASP A 191 15.71 -3.03 1.47
CA ASP A 191 15.43 -1.85 2.29
C ASP A 191 14.00 -1.29 2.11
N TRP A 192 13.32 -1.58 1.00
CA TRP A 192 12.05 -0.92 0.62
C TRP A 192 10.88 -1.87 0.38
N ILE A 193 11.12 -3.13 -0.02
CA ILE A 193 10.05 -4.03 -0.47
C ILE A 193 8.98 -4.27 0.61
N ASP A 194 9.37 -4.34 1.88
CA ASP A 194 8.41 -4.57 2.97
C ASP A 194 7.46 -3.38 3.17
N GLU A 195 7.96 -2.15 3.05
CA GLU A 195 7.15 -0.93 3.15
C GLU A 195 6.38 -0.63 1.86
N ALA A 196 6.89 -1.04 0.70
CA ALA A 196 6.14 -1.01 -0.56
C ALA A 196 4.97 -2.00 -0.55
N ARG A 197 5.21 -3.23 -0.05
CA ARG A 197 4.15 -4.21 0.21
C ARG A 197 3.16 -3.65 1.21
N ARG A 198 3.61 -3.14 2.36
CA ARG A 198 2.73 -2.58 3.40
C ARG A 198 1.89 -1.43 2.87
N TYR A 199 2.47 -0.54 2.06
CA TYR A 199 1.73 0.52 1.38
C TYR A 199 0.65 -0.07 0.47
N TYR A 200 1.02 -0.93 -0.49
CA TYR A 200 0.06 -1.52 -1.41
C TYR A 200 -1.09 -2.22 -0.66
N THR A 201 -0.77 -3.09 0.29
CA THR A 201 -1.75 -3.96 0.93
C THR A 201 -2.74 -3.21 1.79
N ASN A 202 -2.32 -2.09 2.41
CA ASN A 202 -3.16 -1.31 3.30
C ASN A 202 -3.91 -0.17 2.58
N ILE A 203 -3.36 0.37 1.49
CA ILE A 203 -3.96 1.50 0.76
C ILE A 203 -4.83 1.01 -0.43
N VAL A 204 -4.27 0.14 -1.27
CA VAL A 204 -4.88 -0.26 -2.55
C VAL A 204 -5.35 -1.72 -2.54
N GLY A 205 -4.86 -2.54 -1.59
CA GLY A 205 -4.94 -4.00 -1.61
C GLY A 205 -6.34 -4.57 -1.83
N LYS A 206 -7.38 -3.88 -1.32
CA LYS A 206 -8.79 -4.25 -1.51
C LYS A 206 -9.25 -4.30 -2.97
N TYR A 207 -8.62 -3.50 -3.83
CA TYR A 207 -9.10 -3.22 -5.17
C TYR A 207 -8.36 -3.99 -6.27
N GLY A 208 -7.78 -5.15 -5.93
CA GLY A 208 -7.03 -6.01 -6.84
C GLY A 208 -7.59 -6.15 -8.27
N PRO A 209 -8.90 -6.42 -8.47
CA PRO A 209 -9.48 -6.51 -9.83
C PRO A 209 -9.37 -5.21 -10.65
N PHE A 210 -9.47 -4.04 -10.02
CA PHE A 210 -9.31 -2.74 -10.69
C PHE A 210 -7.83 -2.49 -11.04
N VAL A 211 -6.91 -2.86 -10.13
CA VAL A 211 -5.47 -2.81 -10.39
C VAL A 211 -5.10 -3.71 -11.58
N GLN A 212 -5.60 -4.95 -11.62
CA GLN A 212 -5.40 -5.88 -12.74
C GLN A 212 -5.92 -5.31 -14.07
N ALA A 213 -7.09 -4.66 -14.06
CA ALA A 213 -7.62 -4.00 -15.24
C ALA A 213 -6.72 -2.85 -15.73
N LEU A 214 -6.18 -2.05 -14.79
CA LEU A 214 -5.25 -0.96 -15.11
C LEU A 214 -3.91 -1.50 -15.64
N LEU A 215 -3.33 -2.52 -15.00
CA LEU A 215 -2.09 -3.17 -15.48
C LEU A 215 -2.24 -3.71 -16.90
N LYS A 216 -3.41 -4.26 -17.24
CA LYS A 216 -3.71 -4.71 -18.60
C LYS A 216 -3.76 -3.56 -19.62
N LYS A 217 -4.29 -2.39 -19.23
CA LYS A 217 -4.23 -1.18 -20.07
C LYS A 217 -2.79 -0.71 -20.24
N ALA A 218 -2.05 -0.61 -19.13
CA ALA A 218 -0.65 -0.19 -19.08
C ALA A 218 0.27 -1.08 -19.93
N ALA A 219 -0.02 -2.38 -20.05
CA ALA A 219 0.73 -3.31 -20.89
C ALA A 219 0.72 -2.98 -22.40
N THR A 220 -0.19 -2.10 -22.85
CA THR A 220 -0.24 -1.60 -24.24
C THR A 220 0.56 -0.33 -24.46
N ILE A 221 1.18 0.20 -23.41
CA ILE A 221 1.88 1.48 -23.37
C ILE A 221 3.38 1.22 -23.15
N ASP A 222 4.25 1.92 -23.89
CA ASP A 222 5.72 1.85 -23.73
C ASP A 222 6.18 2.68 -22.52
N ILE A 223 5.92 2.17 -21.32
CA ILE A 223 6.31 2.82 -20.07
C ILE A 223 7.80 2.59 -19.81
N LYS A 224 8.54 3.68 -19.62
CA LYS A 224 9.98 3.70 -19.33
C LYS A 224 10.28 4.22 -17.93
N ILE A 225 9.43 5.11 -17.42
CA ILE A 225 9.56 5.71 -16.10
C ILE A 225 8.20 5.69 -15.40
N ILE A 226 8.17 5.32 -14.12
CA ILE A 226 6.99 5.40 -13.25
C ILE A 226 7.28 6.40 -12.13
N CYS A 227 6.44 7.42 -12.04
CA CYS A 227 6.49 8.52 -11.09
C CYS A 227 5.30 8.40 -10.12
N PRO A 228 5.48 7.70 -8.98
CA PRO A 228 4.42 7.55 -7.97
C PRO A 228 4.28 8.81 -7.09
N LEU A 229 3.17 8.92 -6.37
CA LEU A 229 2.94 10.00 -5.40
C LEU A 229 3.64 9.78 -4.04
N HIS A 230 4.16 8.58 -3.79
CA HIS A 230 5.04 8.27 -2.66
C HIS A 230 6.19 7.36 -3.09
N GLY A 231 7.30 7.42 -2.38
CA GLY A 231 8.42 6.50 -2.60
C GLY A 231 9.23 6.83 -3.86
N PRO A 232 10.12 5.92 -4.29
CA PRO A 232 11.08 6.21 -5.35
C PRO A 232 10.46 6.10 -6.74
N VAL A 233 11.00 6.90 -7.67
CA VAL A 233 10.75 6.83 -9.09
C VAL A 233 11.40 5.58 -9.67
N TRP A 234 10.66 4.83 -10.50
CA TRP A 234 11.19 3.68 -11.20
C TRP A 234 11.57 4.06 -12.62
N ARG A 235 12.82 3.87 -13.01
CA ARG A 235 13.31 4.11 -14.39
C ARG A 235 14.08 2.92 -14.98
N GLU A 236 14.32 1.92 -14.13
CA GLU A 236 14.97 0.66 -14.47
C GLU A 236 14.21 -0.48 -13.79
N ASN A 237 14.41 -1.70 -14.29
CA ASN A 237 13.85 -2.92 -13.72
C ASN A 237 12.33 -2.86 -13.43
N LEU A 238 11.56 -2.19 -14.28
CA LEU A 238 10.10 -2.05 -14.11
C LEU A 238 9.39 -3.40 -13.99
N GLY A 239 9.92 -4.43 -14.67
CA GLY A 239 9.39 -5.80 -14.61
C GLY A 239 9.31 -6.35 -13.18
N TYR A 240 10.27 -6.03 -12.31
CA TYR A 240 10.27 -6.48 -10.93
C TYR A 240 9.06 -5.92 -10.15
N ILE A 241 8.86 -4.60 -10.16
CA ILE A 241 7.76 -3.99 -9.40
C ILE A 241 6.39 -4.29 -10.04
N LEU A 242 6.33 -4.41 -11.37
CA LEU A 242 5.11 -4.83 -12.07
C LEU A 242 4.73 -6.28 -11.72
N GLU A 243 5.70 -7.19 -11.58
CA GLU A 243 5.44 -8.56 -11.11
C GLU A 243 4.88 -8.55 -9.68
N LYS A 244 5.45 -7.74 -8.78
CA LYS A 244 4.94 -7.58 -7.41
C LYS A 244 3.50 -7.09 -7.40
N TYR A 245 3.19 -6.01 -8.11
CA TYR A 245 1.83 -5.49 -8.23
C TYR A 245 0.85 -6.50 -8.86
N ASP A 246 1.29 -7.26 -9.87
CA ASP A 246 0.49 -8.30 -10.49
C ASP A 246 0.12 -9.42 -9.48
N LYS A 247 1.10 -9.90 -8.71
CA LYS A 247 0.86 -10.88 -7.63
C LYS A 247 -0.05 -10.32 -6.54
N TRP A 248 0.25 -9.13 -6.01
CA TRP A 248 -0.51 -8.54 -4.92
C TRP A 248 -1.96 -8.26 -5.31
N SER A 249 -2.22 -7.84 -6.55
CA SER A 249 -3.58 -7.57 -7.04
C SER A 249 -4.37 -8.83 -7.40
N LYS A 250 -3.69 -9.97 -7.58
CA LYS A 250 -4.31 -11.30 -7.65
C LYS A 250 -4.49 -11.96 -6.27
N TYR A 251 -3.99 -11.31 -5.21
CA TYR A 251 -3.90 -11.88 -3.87
C TYR A 251 -3.05 -13.17 -3.83
N GLU A 252 -2.14 -13.33 -4.79
CA GLU A 252 -1.19 -14.43 -4.83
C GLU A 252 -0.12 -14.18 -3.75
N PRO A 253 0.20 -15.15 -2.88
CA PRO A 253 1.28 -15.00 -1.92
C PRO A 253 2.61 -14.85 -2.65
N GLU A 254 3.49 -13.99 -2.13
CA GLU A 254 4.84 -13.86 -2.70
C GLU A 254 5.68 -15.12 -2.50
N GLU A 255 5.49 -15.77 -1.36
CA GLU A 255 6.32 -16.86 -0.90
C GLU A 255 5.50 -17.96 -0.22
N LYS A 256 5.96 -19.19 -0.41
CA LYS A 256 5.54 -20.32 0.41
C LYS A 256 6.16 -20.20 1.81
N GLY A 257 5.32 -20.25 2.83
CA GLY A 257 5.70 -20.03 4.22
C GLY A 257 4.51 -19.72 5.12
N VAL A 258 4.79 -19.52 6.41
CA VAL A 258 3.79 -19.50 7.49
C VAL A 258 3.90 -18.23 8.33
N LEU A 259 2.82 -17.45 8.39
CA LEU A 259 2.63 -16.39 9.36
C LEU A 259 1.93 -16.95 10.61
N ILE A 260 2.49 -16.72 11.79
CA ILE A 260 1.94 -17.14 13.08
C ILE A 260 1.62 -15.89 13.90
N PRO A 261 0.45 -15.24 13.69
CA PRO A 261 -0.01 -14.19 14.56
C PRO A 261 -0.59 -14.84 15.82
N TYR A 262 -0.14 -14.39 16.99
CA TYR A 262 -0.62 -14.91 18.27
C TYR A 262 -1.17 -13.81 19.17
N ALA A 263 -2.23 -14.15 19.92
CA ALA A 263 -2.76 -13.36 21.01
C ALA A 263 -2.50 -14.10 22.33
N SER A 264 -1.65 -13.53 23.19
CA SER A 264 -1.33 -14.12 24.49
C SER A 264 -1.48 -13.11 25.63
N MET A 265 -2.25 -13.47 26.66
CA MET A 265 -2.39 -12.64 27.86
C MET A 265 -1.25 -12.83 28.87
N TYR A 266 -0.72 -14.06 28.95
CA TYR A 266 0.22 -14.48 30.01
C TYR A 266 1.35 -15.37 29.47
N GLY A 267 1.59 -15.38 28.16
CA GLY A 267 2.70 -16.12 27.54
C GLY A 267 2.42 -17.59 27.19
N ASN A 268 1.33 -18.20 27.67
CA ASN A 268 1.05 -19.61 27.36
C ASN A 268 0.77 -19.86 25.86
N THR A 269 -0.02 -18.99 25.22
CA THR A 269 -0.26 -19.07 23.76
C THR A 269 1.00 -18.73 22.96
N GLU A 270 1.79 -17.77 23.43
CA GLU A 270 3.09 -17.43 22.84
C GLU A 270 4.04 -18.64 22.87
N GLN A 271 4.12 -19.34 24.01
CA GLN A 271 4.93 -20.54 24.14
C GLN A 271 4.57 -21.59 23.08
N VAL A 272 3.28 -21.78 22.80
CA VAL A 272 2.84 -22.73 21.77
C VAL A 272 3.15 -22.23 20.36
N ALA A 273 2.98 -20.94 20.08
CA ALA A 273 3.40 -20.35 18.81
C ALA A 273 4.92 -20.57 18.55
N GLN A 274 5.76 -20.43 19.59
CA GLN A 274 7.20 -20.68 19.50
C GLN A 274 7.54 -22.16 19.26
N VAL A 275 6.83 -23.08 19.90
CA VAL A 275 7.00 -24.52 19.67
C VAL A 275 6.62 -24.89 18.23
N ILE A 276 5.49 -24.39 17.74
CA ILE A 276 5.04 -24.60 16.35
C ILE A 276 6.05 -24.06 15.36
N ALA A 277 6.53 -22.82 15.57
CA ALA A 277 7.55 -22.22 14.72
C ALA A 277 8.83 -23.08 14.68
N SER A 278 9.31 -23.55 15.84
CA SER A 278 10.50 -24.41 15.93
C SER A 278 10.32 -25.70 15.13
N LYS A 279 9.15 -26.36 15.26
CA LYS A 279 8.83 -27.61 14.55
C LYS A 279 8.71 -27.42 13.04
N LEU A 280 8.12 -26.31 12.58
CA LEU A 280 8.07 -25.94 11.16
C LEU A 280 9.49 -25.82 10.58
N TYR A 281 10.41 -25.17 11.31
CA TYR A 281 11.82 -25.09 10.92
C TYR A 281 12.52 -26.45 10.87
N GLU A 282 12.29 -27.31 11.88
CA GLU A 282 12.83 -28.69 11.89
C GLU A 282 12.32 -29.51 10.69
N LYS A 283 11.09 -29.27 10.24
CA LYS A 283 10.50 -29.88 9.04
C LYS A 283 10.89 -29.20 7.73
N GLY A 284 11.70 -28.14 7.76
CA GLY A 284 12.29 -27.51 6.58
C GLY A 284 11.59 -26.24 6.07
N VAL A 285 10.52 -25.77 6.72
CA VAL A 285 9.87 -24.50 6.36
C VAL A 285 10.75 -23.34 6.86
N ARG A 286 11.37 -22.60 5.94
CA ARG A 286 12.32 -21.52 6.27
C ARG A 286 11.71 -20.14 6.35
N ASN A 287 10.53 -19.96 5.78
CA ASN A 287 9.80 -18.69 5.77
C ASN A 287 8.72 -18.73 6.85
N VAL A 288 9.12 -18.55 8.11
CA VAL A 288 8.20 -18.51 9.25
C VAL A 288 8.32 -17.15 9.93
N ALA A 289 7.21 -16.44 10.06
CA ALA A 289 7.13 -15.15 10.71
C ALA A 289 6.16 -15.23 11.90
N VAL A 290 6.58 -14.74 13.08
CA VAL A 290 5.82 -14.91 14.33
C VAL A 290 5.63 -13.54 14.97
N TYR A 291 4.37 -13.16 15.24
CA TYR A 291 4.03 -11.83 15.74
C TYR A 291 3.00 -11.86 16.86
N ASP A 292 3.20 -11.04 17.89
CA ASP A 292 2.15 -10.76 18.88
C ASP A 292 1.22 -9.68 18.32
N VAL A 293 -0.06 -10.02 18.15
CA VAL A 293 -1.07 -9.08 17.64
C VAL A 293 -1.34 -7.91 18.60
N SER A 294 -0.87 -8.01 19.83
CA SER A 294 -1.07 -6.98 20.88
C SER A 294 -0.09 -5.82 20.75
N ASN A 295 1.10 -6.04 20.18
CA ASN A 295 2.15 -5.02 20.06
C ASN A 295 2.57 -4.73 18.61
N THR A 296 2.16 -5.57 17.66
CA THR A 296 2.41 -5.36 16.24
C THR A 296 1.22 -4.64 15.63
N ASP A 297 1.46 -3.50 14.98
CA ASP A 297 0.38 -2.79 14.30
C ASP A 297 -0.19 -3.66 13.17
N THR A 298 -1.51 -3.59 12.99
CA THR A 298 -2.23 -4.46 12.06
C THR A 298 -1.77 -4.28 10.61
N SER A 299 -1.25 -3.10 10.24
CA SER A 299 -0.72 -2.89 8.90
C SER A 299 0.45 -3.81 8.54
N TYR A 300 1.33 -4.11 9.50
CA TYR A 300 2.44 -5.06 9.29
C TYR A 300 1.93 -6.51 9.19
N LEU A 301 0.96 -6.88 10.02
CA LEU A 301 0.35 -8.21 9.97
C LEU A 301 -0.33 -8.47 8.63
N ILE A 302 -1.03 -7.47 8.09
CA ILE A 302 -1.64 -7.53 6.75
C ILE A 302 -0.57 -7.67 5.67
N SER A 303 0.51 -6.89 5.74
CA SER A 303 1.63 -7.00 4.79
C SER A 303 2.20 -8.43 4.78
N GLU A 304 2.45 -9.02 5.95
CA GLU A 304 2.93 -10.40 6.07
C GLU A 304 1.91 -11.43 5.59
N ALA A 305 0.62 -11.19 5.83
CA ALA A 305 -0.44 -12.05 5.33
C ALA A 305 -0.51 -12.01 3.80
N PHE A 306 -0.20 -10.89 3.15
CA PHE A 306 -0.05 -10.82 1.70
C PHE A 306 1.23 -11.50 1.20
N ARG A 307 2.31 -11.52 2.00
CA ARG A 307 3.58 -12.17 1.63
C ARG A 307 3.50 -13.69 1.69
N LEU A 308 2.96 -14.25 2.77
CA LEU A 308 3.04 -15.67 3.09
C LEU A 308 1.77 -16.45 2.73
N SER A 309 1.94 -17.62 2.12
CA SER A 309 0.85 -18.50 1.67
C SER A 309 -0.03 -19.08 2.79
N HIS A 310 0.52 -19.32 3.98
CA HIS A 310 -0.16 -20.03 5.07
C HIS A 310 -0.17 -19.18 6.35
N MET A 311 -1.19 -19.39 7.19
CA MET A 311 -1.28 -18.78 8.52
C MET A 311 -1.61 -19.82 9.59
N ILE A 312 -1.07 -19.65 10.80
CA ILE A 312 -1.51 -20.39 11.98
C ILE A 312 -2.01 -19.39 13.02
N LEU A 313 -3.33 -19.22 13.11
CA LEU A 313 -3.95 -18.25 14.01
C LEU A 313 -3.97 -18.79 15.43
N CYS A 314 -3.20 -18.17 16.32
CA CYS A 314 -3.08 -18.58 17.72
C CYS A 314 -3.82 -17.59 18.63
N SER A 315 -5.03 -17.91 19.11
CA SER A 315 -5.78 -16.97 19.97
C SER A 315 -6.20 -17.56 21.30
N VAL A 316 -6.12 -16.74 22.35
CA VAL A 316 -6.90 -16.98 23.57
C VAL A 316 -8.39 -16.76 23.32
N THR A 317 -9.22 -17.41 24.13
CA THR A 317 -10.63 -17.03 24.34
C THR A 317 -10.71 -15.92 25.37
N TYR A 318 -11.26 -14.77 24.98
CA TYR A 318 -11.40 -13.58 25.82
C TYR A 318 -12.88 -13.22 25.98
N ASN A 319 -13.42 -13.31 27.21
CA ASN A 319 -14.83 -13.07 27.50
C ASN A 319 -15.79 -13.82 26.56
N LEU A 320 -15.52 -15.11 26.36
CA LEU A 320 -16.26 -15.98 25.42
C LEU A 320 -16.18 -15.55 23.94
N ASN A 321 -15.22 -14.70 23.57
CA ASN A 321 -15.02 -14.22 22.20
C ASN A 321 -13.57 -14.41 21.76
N ILE A 322 -13.28 -14.07 20.50
CA ILE A 322 -11.92 -13.93 19.98
C ILE A 322 -11.24 -12.78 20.74
N TYR A 323 -9.92 -12.86 20.94
CA TYR A 323 -9.16 -11.75 21.53
C TYR A 323 -9.29 -10.48 20.67
N PRO A 324 -9.61 -9.29 21.22
CA PRO A 324 -9.97 -8.12 20.42
C PRO A 324 -8.97 -7.70 19.33
N LYS A 325 -7.67 -7.87 19.59
CA LYS A 325 -6.62 -7.56 18.59
C LYS A 325 -6.54 -8.58 17.46
N MET A 326 -6.78 -9.87 17.76
CA MET A 326 -6.88 -10.91 16.75
C MET A 326 -8.16 -10.74 15.93
N GLU A 327 -9.29 -10.44 16.58
CA GLU A 327 -10.55 -10.13 15.92
C GLU A 327 -10.41 -8.92 14.98
N TYR A 328 -9.69 -7.88 15.41
CA TYR A 328 -9.39 -6.73 14.57
C TYR A 328 -8.58 -7.13 13.32
N PHE A 329 -7.52 -7.93 13.49
CA PHE A 329 -6.73 -8.42 12.36
C PHE A 329 -7.57 -9.22 11.35
N LEU A 330 -8.44 -10.13 11.82
CA LEU A 330 -9.37 -10.87 10.97
C LEU A 330 -10.33 -9.95 10.20
N ARG A 331 -10.84 -8.91 10.87
CA ARG A 331 -11.71 -7.92 10.23
C ARG A 331 -10.95 -7.14 9.15
N GLU A 332 -9.71 -6.74 9.38
CA GLU A 332 -8.90 -6.04 8.39
C GLU A 332 -8.59 -6.95 7.18
N MET A 333 -8.27 -8.23 7.39
CA MET A 333 -8.12 -9.21 6.30
C MET A 333 -9.36 -9.25 5.40
N LYS A 334 -10.56 -9.26 6.00
CA LYS A 334 -11.82 -9.21 5.27
C LYS A 334 -12.00 -7.89 4.53
N LEU A 335 -11.77 -6.76 5.19
CA LEU A 335 -11.97 -5.43 4.61
C LEU A 335 -11.08 -5.21 3.39
N LEU A 336 -9.85 -5.71 3.45
CA LEU A 336 -8.85 -5.66 2.39
C LEU A 336 -8.96 -6.82 1.40
N ASN A 337 -9.99 -7.65 1.53
CA ASN A 337 -10.32 -8.73 0.62
C ASN A 337 -9.14 -9.70 0.39
N LEU A 338 -8.39 -10.02 1.46
CA LEU A 338 -7.33 -11.03 1.39
C LEU A 338 -7.92 -12.38 0.98
N GLN A 339 -7.22 -13.08 0.08
CA GLN A 339 -7.65 -14.32 -0.55
C GLN A 339 -6.47 -15.27 -0.74
N ASN A 340 -6.75 -16.51 -1.14
CA ASN A 340 -5.78 -17.55 -1.50
C ASN A 340 -4.83 -17.87 -0.34
N ARG A 341 -5.39 -18.18 0.83
CA ARG A 341 -4.62 -18.54 2.02
C ARG A 341 -5.11 -19.84 2.63
N THR A 342 -4.17 -20.63 3.11
CA THR A 342 -4.46 -21.80 3.94
C THR A 342 -4.22 -21.46 5.40
N VAL A 343 -5.18 -21.79 6.28
CA VAL A 343 -5.17 -21.37 7.68
C VAL A 343 -5.31 -22.57 8.60
N ALA A 344 -4.43 -22.67 9.60
CA ALA A 344 -4.58 -23.57 10.74
C ALA A 344 -4.93 -22.78 12.00
N ILE A 345 -5.56 -23.44 12.98
CA ILE A 345 -6.09 -22.78 14.18
C ILE A 345 -5.53 -23.40 15.45
N VAL A 346 -5.07 -22.54 16.35
CA VAL A 346 -4.71 -22.86 17.73
C VAL A 346 -5.53 -21.99 18.67
N GLU A 347 -6.23 -22.62 19.61
CA GLU A 347 -6.98 -21.92 20.64
C GLU A 347 -6.46 -22.19 22.04
N ASN A 348 -6.66 -21.23 22.94
CA ASN A 348 -6.36 -21.39 24.35
C ASN A 348 -7.47 -20.82 25.23
N GLY A 349 -8.00 -21.63 26.15
CA GLY A 349 -8.97 -21.21 27.15
C GLY A 349 -8.80 -21.97 28.46
N SER A 350 -9.34 -21.45 29.57
CA SER A 350 -9.21 -22.12 30.88
C SER A 350 -10.44 -22.90 31.31
N TRP A 351 -11.63 -22.46 30.91
CA TRP A 351 -12.89 -23.03 31.39
C TRP A 351 -13.96 -23.15 30.29
N ALA A 352 -13.85 -22.38 29.20
CA ALA A 352 -14.67 -22.52 28.01
C ALA A 352 -13.91 -22.00 26.76
N PRO A 353 -12.91 -22.75 26.26
CA PRO A 353 -12.29 -22.44 24.97
C PRO A 353 -13.36 -22.41 23.87
N GLN A 354 -13.38 -21.33 23.07
CA GLN A 354 -14.25 -21.23 21.89
C GLN A 354 -13.69 -20.30 20.80
N SER A 355 -12.54 -19.65 21.05
CA SER A 355 -11.96 -18.74 20.07
C SER A 355 -11.63 -19.45 18.76
N GLY A 356 -11.28 -20.73 18.79
CA GLY A 356 -11.03 -21.47 17.55
C GLY A 356 -12.30 -21.61 16.71
N ASP A 357 -13.43 -21.97 17.33
CA ASP A 357 -14.73 -22.12 16.63
C ASP A 357 -15.17 -20.78 16.02
N LEU A 358 -14.95 -19.68 16.75
CA LEU A 358 -15.28 -18.34 16.29
C LEU A 358 -14.38 -17.88 15.15
N MET A 359 -13.08 -18.19 15.18
CA MET A 359 -12.15 -17.87 14.09
C MET A 359 -12.46 -18.69 12.85
N GLU A 360 -12.69 -20.01 12.98
CA GLU A 360 -13.07 -20.90 11.89
C GLU A 360 -14.36 -20.42 11.22
N LYS A 361 -15.40 -20.16 12.02
CA LYS A 361 -16.66 -19.61 11.51
C LYS A 361 -16.45 -18.29 10.75
N PHE A 362 -15.63 -17.38 11.27
CA PHE A 362 -15.34 -16.12 10.57
C PHE A 362 -14.68 -16.36 9.21
N LEU A 363 -13.71 -17.28 9.15
CA LEU A 363 -13.01 -17.62 7.90
C LEU A 363 -13.99 -18.23 6.89
N ASP A 364 -14.83 -19.17 7.31
CA ASP A 364 -15.79 -19.84 6.44
C ASP A 364 -16.92 -18.91 5.95
N ASP A 365 -17.48 -18.10 6.85
CA ASP A 365 -18.66 -17.29 6.55
C ASP A 365 -18.30 -15.97 5.84
N GLU A 366 -17.12 -15.40 6.14
CA GLU A 366 -16.82 -14.00 5.81
C GLU A 366 -15.62 -13.80 4.88
N MET A 367 -14.73 -14.79 4.76
CA MET A 367 -13.56 -14.72 3.88
C MET A 367 -13.80 -15.47 2.56
N ARG A 368 -13.04 -15.11 1.52
CA ARG A 368 -13.14 -15.74 0.20
C ARG A 368 -11.85 -16.45 -0.12
N MET A 369 -11.96 -17.66 -0.67
CA MET A 369 -10.80 -18.45 -1.11
C MET A 369 -9.75 -18.58 0.01
N VAL A 370 -10.24 -18.84 1.22
CA VAL A 370 -9.43 -19.18 2.37
C VAL A 370 -9.81 -20.59 2.78
N ASP A 371 -8.83 -21.48 2.83
CA ASP A 371 -9.03 -22.88 3.19
C ASP A 371 -8.58 -23.10 4.64
N VAL A 372 -9.46 -23.62 5.49
CA VAL A 372 -9.13 -23.93 6.89
C VAL A 372 -8.77 -25.40 7.01
N LEU A 373 -7.60 -25.70 7.58
CA LEU A 373 -7.16 -27.06 7.86
C LEU A 373 -7.98 -27.66 9.01
N ASN A 374 -8.27 -28.97 8.92
CA ASN A 374 -9.07 -29.67 9.92
C ASN A 374 -8.33 -29.85 11.25
N GLU A 375 -6.99 -29.92 11.20
CA GLU A 375 -6.14 -30.09 12.36
C GLU A 375 -6.16 -28.84 13.24
N ARG A 376 -6.49 -29.03 14.51
CA ARG A 376 -6.63 -27.95 15.50
C ARG A 376 -5.97 -28.33 16.82
N VAL A 377 -5.39 -27.33 17.46
CA VAL A 377 -4.82 -27.47 18.81
C VAL A 377 -5.67 -26.68 19.81
N THR A 378 -6.17 -27.36 20.84
CA THR A 378 -6.90 -26.74 21.95
C THR A 378 -6.09 -26.86 23.24
N LEU A 379 -5.69 -25.70 23.78
CA LEU A 379 -4.98 -25.61 25.06
C LEU A 379 -5.95 -25.33 26.20
N ASN A 380 -5.73 -26.00 27.33
CA ASN A 380 -6.42 -25.71 28.59
C ASN A 380 -5.48 -24.94 29.53
N SER A 381 -5.47 -23.62 29.39
CA SER A 381 -4.58 -22.65 30.07
C SER A 381 -3.12 -22.69 29.64
N ALA A 382 -2.42 -23.81 29.83
CA ALA A 382 -0.98 -23.94 29.59
C ALA A 382 -0.67 -25.17 28.73
N LEU A 383 0.48 -25.15 28.06
CA LEU A 383 0.96 -26.27 27.25
C LEU A 383 1.21 -27.49 28.14
N SER A 384 0.72 -28.66 27.71
CA SER A 384 0.93 -29.94 28.36
C SER A 384 1.50 -30.97 27.38
N GLU A 385 2.09 -32.07 27.90
CA GLU A 385 2.58 -33.17 27.05
C GLU A 385 1.48 -33.76 26.15
N GLY A 386 0.22 -33.75 26.64
CA GLY A 386 -0.93 -34.24 25.87
C GLY A 386 -1.22 -33.43 24.60
N ASN A 387 -0.78 -32.17 24.54
CA ASN A 387 -0.97 -31.31 23.37
C ASN A 387 0.11 -31.51 22.29
N LEU A 388 1.20 -32.20 22.59
CA LEU A 388 2.32 -32.33 21.64
C LEU A 388 1.91 -33.12 20.39
N THR A 389 1.10 -34.15 20.54
CA THR A 389 0.57 -34.93 19.41
C THR A 389 -0.30 -34.09 18.48
N ASP A 390 -1.17 -33.24 19.05
CA ASP A 390 -2.03 -32.35 18.27
C ASP A 390 -1.19 -31.29 17.54
N ILE A 391 -0.16 -30.74 18.21
CA ILE A 391 0.78 -29.79 17.62
C ILE A 391 1.55 -30.45 16.46
N ASP A 392 2.05 -31.67 16.65
CA ASP A 392 2.77 -32.40 15.61
C ASP A 392 1.87 -32.67 14.40
N SER A 393 0.61 -33.03 14.64
CA SER A 393 -0.37 -33.28 13.58
C SER A 393 -0.70 -31.99 12.80
N LEU A 394 -0.90 -30.87 13.51
CA LEU A 394 -1.12 -29.56 12.89
C LEU A 394 0.09 -29.11 12.06
N VAL A 395 1.30 -29.27 12.58
CA VAL A 395 2.52 -28.93 11.83
C VAL A 395 2.66 -29.80 10.59
N GLU A 396 2.39 -31.09 10.68
CA GLU A 396 2.44 -32.00 9.53
C GLU A 396 1.41 -31.61 8.46
N ALA A 397 0.17 -31.29 8.84
CA ALA A 397 -0.85 -30.83 7.91
C ALA A 397 -0.45 -29.53 7.20
N VAL A 398 0.12 -28.56 7.92
CA VAL A 398 0.62 -27.30 7.32
C VAL A 398 1.78 -27.57 6.36
N VAL A 399 2.74 -28.42 6.73
CA VAL A 399 3.89 -28.77 5.87
C VAL A 399 3.43 -29.50 4.62
N ASP A 400 2.50 -30.44 4.75
CA ASP A 400 1.96 -31.20 3.62
C ASP A 400 1.18 -30.28 2.68
N SER A 401 0.39 -29.34 3.21
CA SER A 401 -0.30 -28.33 2.41
C SER A 401 0.68 -27.47 1.60
N ILE A 402 1.73 -26.93 2.24
CA ILE A 402 2.78 -26.13 1.57
C ILE A 402 3.45 -26.89 0.42
N ASN A 403 3.64 -28.20 0.57
CA ASN A 403 4.30 -29.04 -0.43
C ASN A 403 3.39 -29.45 -1.60
N ASN A 404 2.07 -29.36 -1.42
CA ASN A 404 1.07 -29.79 -2.40
C ASN A 404 0.45 -28.62 -3.20
N ASP A 405 0.45 -27.41 -2.64
CA ASP A 405 0.36 -26.15 -3.40
C ASP A 405 1.59 -25.98 -4.30
#